data_AF-K6ZTA4-F1
#
_entry.id   AF-K6ZTA4-F1
#
_cell.length_a   1.000
_cell.length_b   1.000
_cell.length_c   1.000
_cell.angle_alpha   90.00
_cell.angle_beta   90.00
_cell.angle_gamma   90.00
#
_symmetry.space_group_name_H-M   'P 1'
#
loop_
_entity.id
_entity.type
_entity.pdbx_description
1 polymer ?
#
loop_
_entity_poly.entity_id
_entity_poly.type
_entity_poly.pdbx_seq_one_letter_code
_entity_poly.pdbx_strand_id
1 'polypeptide(L)'
;MVIVRHPEMDFYNNNSHKVIAINTHIGRRPIAAFGNSDGDMHMLEYVSKGKGARLSMLIHHTDKKREWAYDRQSEIGKLDKGLDKAAENKWGIVDMRKDWKVIYPEPIKPN
;
A
#
# COMPACT_ATOMS: atom_id res chain seq x y z
N MET A 1 -22.90 26.01 19.35
CA MET A 1 -21.74 25.11 19.56
C MET A 1 -20.77 25.34 18.42
N VAL A 2 -19.51 25.65 18.72
CA VAL A 2 -18.46 25.88 17.71
C VAL A 2 -17.40 24.80 17.89
N ILE A 3 -16.98 24.17 16.78
CA ILE A 3 -15.87 23.20 16.76
C ILE A 3 -14.64 23.95 16.27
N VAL A 4 -13.53 23.86 17.00
CA VAL A 4 -12.24 24.48 16.65
C VAL A 4 -11.21 23.38 16.46
N ARG A 5 -10.49 23.40 15.34
CA ARG A 5 -9.37 22.49 15.07
C ARG A 5 -8.08 23.10 15.63
N HIS A 6 -7.44 22.39 16.54
CA HIS A 6 -6.15 22.78 17.11
C HIS A 6 -4.98 22.37 16.19
N PRO A 7 -3.79 22.98 16.33
CA PRO A 7 -2.59 22.63 15.54
C PRO A 7 -1.96 21.29 15.96
N GLU A 8 -2.74 20.41 16.59
CA GLU A 8 -2.30 19.12 17.10
C GLU A 8 -2.52 18.03 16.05
N MET A 9 -1.74 16.95 16.17
CA MET A 9 -1.90 15.79 15.29
C MET A 9 -3.18 15.04 15.66
N ASP A 10 -4.15 15.06 14.73
CA ASP A 10 -5.42 14.37 14.90
C ASP A 10 -5.29 12.85 14.70
N PHE A 11 -4.64 12.44 13.61
CA PHE A 11 -4.48 11.02 13.29
C PHE A 11 -3.26 10.73 12.41
N TYR A 12 -2.51 9.69 12.75
CA TYR A 12 -1.37 9.22 11.98
C TYR A 12 -1.73 7.97 11.17
N ASN A 13 -1.93 8.11 9.86
CA ASN A 13 -2.43 7.04 8.98
C ASN A 13 -1.32 6.11 8.45
N ASN A 14 -0.62 5.39 9.33
CA ASN A 14 0.43 4.44 8.93
C ASN A 14 0.42 3.15 9.76
N ASN A 15 0.98 2.06 9.20
CA ASN A 15 1.01 0.73 9.83
C ASN A 15 -0.40 0.26 10.23
N SER A 16 -0.56 -0.25 11.46
CA SER A 16 -1.84 -0.67 12.03
C SER A 16 -2.89 0.44 12.07
N HIS A 17 -2.49 1.71 12.14
CA HIS A 17 -3.43 2.83 12.11
C HIS A 17 -4.15 2.96 10.77
N LYS A 18 -3.61 2.41 9.66
CA LYS A 18 -4.36 2.33 8.40
C LYS A 18 -5.65 1.50 8.56
N VAL A 19 -5.61 0.45 9.37
CA VAL A 19 -6.80 -0.37 9.67
C VAL A 19 -7.83 0.43 10.46
N ILE A 20 -7.38 1.22 11.44
CA ILE A 20 -8.27 2.11 12.21
C ILE A 20 -8.89 3.16 11.28
N ALA A 21 -8.08 3.82 10.44
CA ALA A 21 -8.54 4.83 9.49
C ALA A 21 -9.62 4.29 8.56
N ILE A 22 -9.47 3.07 8.03
CA ILE A 22 -10.48 2.42 7.19
C ILE A 22 -11.81 2.31 7.95
N ASN A 23 -11.81 1.78 9.18
CA ASN A 23 -13.05 1.63 9.93
C ASN A 23 -13.65 2.98 10.31
N THR A 24 -12.85 3.97 10.69
CA THR A 24 -13.32 5.29 11.11
C THR A 24 -13.88 6.12 9.96
N HIS A 25 -13.22 6.12 8.79
CA HIS A 25 -13.58 7.02 7.68
C HIS A 25 -14.42 6.34 6.59
N ILE A 26 -14.27 5.02 6.40
CA ILE A 26 -15.00 4.27 5.36
C ILE A 26 -16.13 3.45 6.01
N GLY A 27 -15.96 3.00 7.25
CA GLY A 27 -16.97 2.20 7.96
C GLY A 27 -17.12 0.77 7.44
N ARG A 28 -16.25 0.32 6.53
CA ARG A 28 -16.34 -1.00 5.90
C ARG A 28 -14.98 -1.55 5.54
N ARG A 29 -14.79 -2.86 5.76
CA ARG A 29 -13.61 -3.60 5.27
C ARG A 29 -13.59 -3.62 3.74
N PRO A 30 -12.52 -3.11 3.07
CA PRO A 30 -12.38 -3.18 1.63
C PRO A 30 -12.35 -4.63 1.12
N ILE A 31 -12.71 -4.81 -0.15
CA ILE A 31 -12.57 -6.10 -0.84
C ILE A 31 -11.21 -6.26 -1.53
N ALA A 32 -10.53 -5.14 -1.78
CA ALA A 32 -9.20 -5.09 -2.38
C ALA A 32 -8.31 -4.04 -1.69
N ALA A 33 -7.01 -4.30 -1.58
CA ALA A 33 -6.02 -3.35 -1.11
C ALA A 33 -4.66 -3.56 -1.79
N PHE A 34 -3.94 -2.45 -1.96
CA PHE A 34 -2.67 -2.38 -2.66
C PHE A 34 -1.70 -1.59 -1.78
N GLY A 35 -0.48 -2.10 -1.62
CA GLY A 35 0.59 -1.45 -0.86
C GLY A 35 1.94 -1.62 -1.55
N ASN A 36 2.97 -0.98 -1.02
CA ASN A 36 4.34 -1.10 -1.54
C ASN A 36 5.41 -1.09 -0.44
N SER A 37 5.00 -1.05 0.84
CA SER A 37 5.91 -0.97 1.97
C SER A 37 5.44 -1.81 3.16
N ASP A 38 6.32 -2.01 4.15
CA ASP A 38 5.95 -2.63 5.43
C ASP A 38 4.86 -1.85 6.17
N GLY A 39 4.75 -0.54 5.89
CA GLY A 39 3.68 0.33 6.40
C GLY A 39 2.27 -0.09 5.97
N ASP A 40 2.16 -0.88 4.90
CA ASP A 40 0.89 -1.37 4.34
C ASP A 40 0.51 -2.76 4.84
N MET A 41 1.43 -3.48 5.48
CA MET A 41 1.27 -4.89 5.83
C MET A 41 -0.02 -5.16 6.63
N HIS A 42 -0.31 -4.34 7.65
CA HIS A 42 -1.50 -4.48 8.49
C HIS A 42 -2.80 -4.22 7.71
N MET A 43 -2.78 -3.28 6.76
CA MET A 43 -3.92 -2.99 5.89
C MET A 43 -4.20 -4.19 4.96
N LEU A 44 -3.15 -4.71 4.31
CA LEU A 44 -3.25 -5.87 3.41
C LEU A 44 -3.71 -7.12 4.15
N GLU A 45 -3.23 -7.33 5.38
CA GLU A 45 -3.65 -8.43 6.24
C GLU A 45 -5.11 -8.30 6.68
N TYR A 46 -5.53 -7.11 7.12
CA TYR A 46 -6.91 -6.85 7.52
C TYR A 46 -7.89 -7.11 6.36
N VAL A 47 -7.55 -6.68 5.14
CA VAL A 47 -8.38 -6.89 3.94
C VAL A 47 -8.42 -8.37 3.54
N SER A 48 -7.28 -9.05 3.48
CA SER A 48 -7.20 -10.46 3.05
C SER A 48 -7.95 -11.42 3.98
N LYS A 49 -8.03 -11.11 5.29
CA LYS A 49 -8.79 -11.92 6.27
C LYS A 49 -10.31 -11.66 6.26
N GLY A 50 -10.84 -10.91 5.30
CA GLY A 50 -12.28 -10.72 5.11
C GLY A 50 -13.00 -11.96 4.56
N LYS A 51 -14.31 -12.08 4.80
CA LYS A 51 -15.14 -13.17 4.25
C LYS A 51 -15.39 -13.00 2.74
N GLY A 52 -15.24 -14.08 1.97
CA GLY A 52 -15.46 -14.08 0.52
C GLY A 52 -14.20 -13.68 -0.27
N ALA A 53 -14.34 -13.46 -1.58
CA ALA A 53 -13.21 -13.12 -2.43
C ALA A 53 -12.54 -11.81 -1.99
N ARG A 54 -11.21 -11.84 -1.79
CA ARG A 54 -10.40 -10.70 -1.36
C ARG A 54 -9.14 -10.61 -2.17
N LEU A 55 -8.69 -9.39 -2.42
CA LEU A 55 -7.47 -9.11 -3.17
C LEU A 55 -6.51 -8.26 -2.34
N SER A 56 -5.37 -8.80 -1.98
CA SER A 56 -4.28 -8.04 -1.37
C SER A 56 -3.07 -8.14 -2.27
N MET A 57 -2.49 -7.00 -2.63
CA MET A 57 -1.36 -6.92 -3.54
C MET A 57 -0.26 -6.00 -3.03
N LEU A 58 0.99 -6.38 -3.29
CA LEU A 58 2.17 -5.56 -3.11
C LEU A 58 2.77 -5.18 -4.45
N ILE A 59 3.22 -3.93 -4.56
CA ILE A 59 4.02 -3.45 -5.68
C ILE A 59 5.49 -3.53 -5.26
N HIS A 60 6.26 -4.41 -5.92
CA HIS A 60 7.69 -4.53 -5.70
C HIS A 60 8.43 -3.70 -6.75
N HIS A 61 9.10 -2.66 -6.28
CA HIS A 61 9.93 -1.78 -7.07
C HIS A 61 11.23 -2.51 -7.46
N THR A 62 11.21 -3.21 -8.60
CA THR A 62 12.31 -4.03 -9.12
C THR A 62 13.02 -3.40 -10.32
N ASP A 63 12.55 -2.25 -10.80
CA ASP A 63 12.94 -1.69 -12.09
C ASP A 63 13.84 -0.47 -11.98
N LYS A 64 15.14 -0.70 -11.78
CA LYS A 64 16.15 0.37 -11.74
C LYS A 64 16.36 1.14 -13.05
N LYS A 65 15.74 0.72 -14.16
CA LYS A 65 15.95 1.35 -15.48
C LYS A 65 14.85 2.34 -15.81
N ARG A 66 13.60 1.94 -15.56
CA ARG A 66 12.41 2.74 -15.85
C ARG A 66 11.88 3.46 -14.61
N GLU A 67 12.27 3.00 -13.42
CA GLU A 67 11.91 3.56 -12.13
C GLU A 67 13.09 3.34 -11.15
N TRP A 68 12.80 3.05 -9.89
CA TRP A 68 13.74 2.71 -8.83
C TRP A 68 13.70 1.20 -8.57
N ALA A 69 14.80 0.68 -8.01
CA ALA A 69 14.83 -0.65 -7.43
C ALA A 69 15.17 -0.56 -5.95
N TYR A 70 14.22 -0.90 -5.09
CA TYR A 70 14.38 -0.85 -3.64
C TYR A 70 13.42 -1.81 -2.94
N ASP A 71 13.85 -2.32 -1.78
CA ASP A 71 13.04 -3.18 -0.92
C ASP A 71 13.54 -3.19 0.53
N ARG A 72 14.25 -4.23 0.96
CA ARG A 72 14.56 -4.56 2.36
C ARG A 72 15.57 -3.60 2.99
N GLN A 73 16.45 -3.03 2.19
CA GLN A 73 17.52 -2.13 2.63
C GLN A 73 17.15 -0.65 2.46
N SER A 74 15.95 -0.34 1.98
CA SER A 74 15.54 1.05 1.79
C SER A 74 15.23 1.73 3.12
N GLU A 75 15.62 2.99 3.27
CA GLU A 75 15.18 3.83 4.40
C GLU A 75 13.77 4.38 4.17
N ILE A 76 13.42 4.65 2.90
CA ILE A 76 12.11 5.16 2.48
C ILE A 76 11.36 4.06 1.76
N GLY A 77 10.12 3.79 2.16
CA GLY A 77 9.32 2.75 1.52
C GLY A 77 9.88 1.33 1.72
N LYS A 78 10.60 1.09 2.82
CA LYS A 78 11.15 -0.22 3.15
C LYS A 78 10.09 -1.31 2.98
N LEU A 79 10.44 -2.33 2.20
CA LEU A 79 9.58 -3.48 1.91
C LEU A 79 10.37 -4.76 2.23
N ASP A 80 10.20 -5.26 3.44
CA ASP A 80 10.98 -6.35 4.02
C ASP A 80 10.04 -7.41 4.56
N LYS A 81 9.41 -7.14 5.70
CA LYS A 81 8.44 -8.05 6.32
C LYS A 81 7.19 -8.23 5.47
N GLY A 82 6.83 -7.20 4.70
CA GLY A 82 5.72 -7.25 3.75
C GLY A 82 5.89 -8.33 2.70
N LEU A 83 7.12 -8.55 2.17
CA LEU A 83 7.40 -9.61 1.20
C LEU A 83 7.22 -11.00 1.82
N ASP A 84 7.73 -11.17 3.05
CA ASP A 84 7.60 -12.43 3.77
C ASP A 84 6.12 -12.74 4.07
N LYS A 85 5.35 -11.74 4.51
CA LYS A 85 3.90 -11.90 4.73
C LYS A 85 3.10 -12.08 3.47
N ALA A 86 3.53 -11.53 2.35
CA ALA A 86 2.88 -11.82 1.07
C ALA A 86 3.04 -13.29 0.67
N ALA A 87 4.21 -13.89 0.89
CA ALA A 87 4.40 -15.32 0.66
C ALA A 87 3.54 -16.17 1.60
N GLU A 88 3.54 -15.87 2.90
CA GLU A 88 2.75 -16.60 3.90
C GLU A 88 1.23 -16.51 3.65
N ASN A 89 0.74 -15.31 3.34
CA ASN A 89 -0.69 -15.04 3.18
C ASN A 89 -1.17 -15.13 1.73
N LYS A 90 -0.31 -15.56 0.80
CA LYS A 90 -0.60 -15.68 -0.64
C LYS A 90 -1.12 -14.38 -1.27
N TRP A 91 -0.54 -13.24 -0.88
CA TRP A 91 -0.84 -11.97 -1.52
C TRP A 91 -0.18 -11.93 -2.91
N GLY A 92 -0.79 -11.20 -3.84
CA GLY A 92 -0.17 -10.94 -5.13
C GLY A 92 1.04 -10.03 -4.96
N ILE A 93 2.12 -10.29 -5.68
CA ILE A 93 3.28 -9.40 -5.77
C ILE A 93 3.45 -9.03 -7.23
N VAL A 94 3.46 -7.72 -7.50
CA VAL A 94 3.76 -7.17 -8.82
C VAL A 94 5.26 -6.92 -8.89
N ASP A 95 5.94 -7.51 -9.86
CA ASP A 95 7.31 -7.19 -10.23
C ASP A 95 7.26 -6.08 -11.28
N MET A 96 7.51 -4.82 -10.90
CA MET A 96 7.39 -3.68 -11.82
C MET A 96 8.19 -3.85 -13.11
N ARG A 97 9.37 -4.47 -13.04
CA ARG A 97 10.21 -4.71 -14.20
C ARG A 97 9.60 -5.69 -15.19
N LYS A 98 8.97 -6.75 -14.70
CA LYS A 98 8.46 -7.85 -15.54
C LYS A 98 7.01 -7.65 -15.95
N ASP A 99 6.18 -7.15 -15.05
CA ASP A 99 4.73 -7.21 -15.18
C ASP A 99 4.17 -5.93 -15.83
N TRP A 100 4.85 -4.80 -15.69
CA TRP A 100 4.39 -3.53 -16.25
C TRP A 100 5.05 -3.21 -17.58
N LYS A 101 4.21 -3.01 -18.60
CA LYS A 101 4.65 -2.58 -19.94
C LYS A 101 5.12 -1.12 -19.94
N VAL A 102 4.42 -0.26 -19.21
CA VAL A 102 4.64 1.18 -19.14
C VAL A 102 4.59 1.60 -17.67
N ILE A 103 5.55 2.43 -17.23
CA ILE A 103 5.62 2.94 -15.85
C ILE A 103 4.91 4.29 -15.74
N TYR A 104 5.21 5.22 -16.65
CA TYR A 104 4.65 6.57 -16.66
C TYR A 104 3.71 6.74 -17.86
N PRO A 105 2.59 7.47 -17.70
CA PRO A 105 1.77 7.84 -18.84
C PRO A 105 2.56 8.67 -19.85
N GLU A 106 2.13 8.67 -21.12
CA GLU A 106 2.69 9.62 -22.08
C GLU A 106 2.47 11.06 -21.58
N PRO A 107 3.44 11.98 -21.79
CA PRO A 107 3.26 13.37 -21.43
C PRO A 107 1.99 13.92 -22.05
N ILE A 108 1.13 14.56 -21.25
CA ILE A 108 -0.03 15.27 -21.77
C ILE A 108 0.51 16.37 -22.69
N LYS A 109 0.22 16.27 -23.98
CA LYS A 109 0.57 17.32 -24.94
C LYS A 109 -0.23 18.57 -24.54
N PRO A 110 0.41 19.74 -24.36
CA PRO A 110 -0.33 20.97 -24.16
C PRO A 110 -1.20 21.23 -25.40
N ASN A 111 -2.46 21.62 -25.16
CA ASN A 111 -3.38 22.10 -26.20
C ASN A 111 -2.92 23.45 -26.74
#